data_AF-A0A5N7INM5-F1
#
_entry.id   AF-A0A5N7INM5-F1
#
_cell.length_a   1.000
_cell.length_b   1.000
_cell.length_c   1.000
_cell.angle_alpha   90.00
_cell.angle_beta   90.00
_cell.angle_gamma   90.00
#
_symmetry.space_group_name_H-M   'P 1'
#
loop_
_entity.id
_entity.type
_entity.pdbx_description
1 polymer ?
#
loop_
_entity_poly.entity_id
_entity_poly.type
_entity_poly.pdbx_seq_one_letter_code
_entity_poly.pdbx_strand_id
1 'polypeptide(L)'
;MNILPKGLRNVLSNDIYLREDKKAVFTALKELGIKPSNEFIEFYTSYSGPFWEETLGVELMDIIEENNNIFTYTNICREQYGFDNKYVILTEISVNEVIVLDSETDKLYRVNFEGGDELLKKGKLNEEWNSFNNFLKEYFDC
;
A
#
# COMPACT_ATOMS: atom_id res chain seq x y z
N MET A 1 6.80 10.84 -19.14
CA MET A 1 6.29 9.44 -19.14
C MET A 1 5.36 9.34 -17.95
N ASN A 2 4.15 8.82 -18.12
CA ASN A 2 3.33 8.42 -16.97
C ASN A 2 3.93 7.11 -16.43
N ILE A 3 4.37 7.13 -15.17
CA ILE A 3 4.94 5.96 -14.48
C ILE A 3 3.84 5.09 -13.85
N LEU A 4 2.66 5.67 -13.61
CA LEU A 4 1.46 4.96 -13.18
C LEU A 4 0.76 4.23 -14.34
N PRO A 5 -0.11 3.24 -14.05
CA PRO A 5 -0.84 2.53 -15.07
C PRO A 5 -1.65 3.45 -16.00
N LYS A 6 -1.84 3.00 -17.24
CA LYS A 6 -2.80 3.65 -18.14
C LYS A 6 -4.20 3.48 -17.55
N GLY A 7 -5.13 4.37 -17.87
CA GLY A 7 -6.50 4.28 -17.34
C GLY A 7 -6.67 4.75 -15.89
N LEU A 8 -5.68 4.61 -15.00
CA LEU A 8 -5.81 4.99 -13.58
C LEU A 8 -6.29 6.43 -13.38
N ARG A 9 -5.74 7.39 -14.15
CA ARG A 9 -6.17 8.80 -14.08
C ARG A 9 -7.63 9.01 -14.48
N ASN A 10 -8.18 8.14 -15.34
CA ASN A 10 -9.59 8.18 -15.71
C ASN A 10 -10.46 7.59 -14.59
N VAL A 11 -9.99 6.53 -13.92
CA VAL A 11 -10.67 5.93 -12.76
C VAL A 11 -10.74 6.93 -11.61
N LEU A 12 -9.61 7.61 -11.33
CA LEU A 12 -9.48 8.61 -10.27
C LEU A 12 -9.60 10.04 -10.81
N SER A 13 -10.51 10.29 -11.76
CA SER A 13 -10.63 11.59 -12.42
C SER A 13 -11.34 12.67 -11.59
N ASN A 14 -12.00 12.27 -10.50
CA ASN A 14 -12.72 13.21 -9.63
C ASN A 14 -11.72 13.96 -8.73
N ASP A 15 -11.86 15.28 -8.64
CA ASP A 15 -10.99 16.15 -7.86
C ASP A 15 -10.92 15.78 -6.38
N ILE A 16 -11.94 15.08 -5.84
CA ILE A 16 -11.93 14.56 -4.46
C ILE A 16 -10.75 13.61 -4.19
N TYR A 17 -10.22 12.96 -5.23
CA TYR A 17 -9.10 12.04 -5.11
C TYR A 17 -7.76 12.74 -5.30
N LEU A 18 -7.71 14.04 -5.62
CA LEU A 18 -6.44 14.72 -5.87
C LEU A 18 -5.78 15.14 -4.56
N ARG A 19 -4.51 14.79 -4.40
CA ARG A 19 -3.77 15.17 -3.20
C ARG A 19 -3.32 16.63 -3.24
N GLU A 20 -3.72 17.38 -2.22
CA GLU A 20 -3.27 18.76 -2.00
C GLU A 20 -1.88 18.81 -1.32
N ASP A 21 -1.69 18.10 -0.20
CA ASP A 21 -0.44 18.13 0.57
C ASP A 21 0.51 16.98 0.23
N LYS A 22 1.30 17.19 -0.82
CA LYS A 22 2.36 16.25 -1.22
C LYS A 22 3.51 16.17 -0.20
N LYS A 23 3.74 17.22 0.59
CA LYS A 23 4.87 17.26 1.54
C LYS A 23 4.62 16.31 2.70
N ALA A 24 3.38 16.23 3.18
CA ALA A 24 3.01 15.32 4.25
C ALA A 24 3.28 13.85 3.87
N VAL A 25 3.05 13.46 2.61
CA VAL A 25 3.41 12.13 2.09
C VAL A 25 4.90 11.86 2.23
N PHE A 26 5.76 12.77 1.78
CA PHE A 26 7.21 12.61 1.91
C PHE A 26 7.69 12.55 3.36
N THR A 27 7.06 13.32 4.26
CA THR A 27 7.32 13.25 5.70
C THR A 27 6.99 11.86 6.24
N ALA A 28 5.80 11.33 5.93
CA ALA A 28 5.38 10.00 6.37
C ALA A 28 6.30 8.89 5.83
N LEU A 29 6.68 8.94 4.55
CA LEU A 29 7.64 8.00 3.94
C LEU A 29 8.99 8.02 4.65
N LYS A 30 9.49 9.21 4.97
CA LYS A 30 10.77 9.40 5.67
C LYS A 30 10.70 8.87 7.10
N GLU A 31 9.63 9.15 7.81
CA GLU A 31 9.42 8.68 9.19
C GLU A 31 9.24 7.17 9.27
N LEU A 32 8.56 6.57 8.29
CA LEU A 32 8.47 5.11 8.16
C LEU A 32 9.83 4.47 7.83
N GLY A 33 10.81 5.23 7.34
CA GLY A 33 12.15 4.74 7.01
C GLY A 33 12.20 3.77 5.81
N ILE A 34 11.21 3.87 4.91
CA ILE A 34 11.04 2.97 3.75
C ILE A 34 11.65 3.56 2.47
N LYS A 35 11.89 2.70 1.48
CA LYS A 35 12.47 3.09 0.18
C LYS A 35 11.60 2.64 -1.00
N PRO A 36 10.34 3.08 -1.07
CA PRO A 36 9.40 2.57 -2.06
C PRO A 36 9.77 2.97 -3.49
N SER A 37 9.13 2.33 -4.47
CA SER A 37 9.27 2.65 -5.88
C SER A 37 8.79 4.07 -6.22
N ASN A 38 9.24 4.59 -7.38
CA ASN A 38 8.78 5.90 -7.86
C ASN A 38 7.28 5.88 -8.15
N GLU A 39 6.75 4.74 -8.59
CA GLU A 39 5.35 4.45 -8.83
C GLU A 39 4.53 4.64 -7.55
N PHE A 40 4.98 4.06 -6.43
CA PHE A 40 4.33 4.24 -5.13
C PHE A 40 4.32 5.71 -4.69
N ILE A 41 5.47 6.38 -4.81
CA ILE A 41 5.60 7.79 -4.48
C ILE A 41 4.66 8.64 -5.34
N GLU A 42 4.62 8.39 -6.66
CA GLU A 42 3.77 9.15 -7.58
C GLU A 42 2.30 8.92 -7.30
N PHE A 43 1.88 7.69 -7.00
CA PHE A 43 0.50 7.39 -6.65
C PHE A 43 0.08 8.17 -5.41
N TYR A 44 0.80 8.01 -4.29
CA TYR A 44 0.41 8.65 -3.04
C TYR A 44 0.68 10.15 -3.04
N THR A 45 1.54 10.71 -3.89
CA THR A 45 1.66 12.18 -4.03
C THR A 45 0.70 12.79 -5.05
N SER A 46 0.03 11.97 -5.86
CA SER A 46 -0.98 12.42 -6.82
C SER A 46 -2.39 12.28 -6.28
N TYR A 47 -2.65 11.19 -5.55
CA TYR A 47 -3.99 10.85 -5.10
C TYR A 47 -4.09 10.74 -3.59
N SER A 48 -5.25 11.12 -3.04
CA SER A 48 -5.69 10.93 -1.66
C SER A 48 -6.82 9.90 -1.63
N GLY A 49 -6.66 8.87 -0.81
CA GLY A 49 -7.66 7.85 -0.51
C GLY A 49 -8.45 8.17 0.77
N PRO A 50 -9.02 7.14 1.42
CA PRO A 50 -8.96 5.72 1.05
C PRO A 50 -9.71 5.40 -0.26
N PHE A 51 -9.40 4.24 -0.85
CA PHE A 51 -10.06 3.75 -2.06
C PHE A 51 -10.72 2.41 -1.76
N TRP A 52 -12.04 2.33 -1.90
CA TRP A 52 -12.78 1.07 -1.75
C TRP A 52 -12.91 0.33 -3.07
N GLU A 53 -12.69 -0.98 -3.07
CA GLU A 53 -12.88 -1.85 -4.23
C GLU A 53 -13.72 -3.09 -3.85
N GLU A 54 -14.86 -3.25 -4.52
CA GLU A 54 -15.86 -4.26 -4.16
C GLU A 54 -15.45 -5.68 -4.53
N THR A 55 -14.63 -5.87 -5.58
CA THR A 55 -14.26 -7.18 -6.14
C THR A 55 -13.27 -7.92 -5.24
N LEU A 56 -12.24 -7.22 -4.76
CA LEU A 56 -11.21 -7.68 -3.85
C LEU A 56 -11.68 -7.62 -2.40
N GLY A 57 -12.72 -6.84 -2.10
CA GLY A 57 -13.33 -6.74 -0.78
C GLY A 57 -12.40 -6.13 0.28
N VAL A 58 -11.46 -5.28 -0.16
CA VAL A 58 -10.47 -4.62 0.71
C VAL A 58 -10.43 -3.13 0.41
N GLU A 59 -10.09 -2.34 1.43
CA GLU A 59 -9.85 -0.91 1.29
C GLU A 59 -8.35 -0.64 1.14
N LEU A 60 -7.95 0.00 0.04
CA LEU A 60 -6.62 0.56 -0.11
C LEU A 60 -6.56 1.87 0.68
N MET A 61 -5.84 1.84 1.79
CA MET A 61 -5.75 2.97 2.72
C MET A 61 -4.99 4.15 2.11
N ASP A 62 -5.27 5.35 2.62
CA ASP A 62 -4.39 6.48 2.39
C ASP A 62 -3.06 6.33 3.15
N ILE A 63 -2.04 7.09 2.76
CA ILE A 63 -0.78 7.13 3.51
C ILE A 63 -0.87 7.89 4.83
N ILE A 64 -1.65 8.98 4.89
CA ILE A 64 -1.72 9.91 6.02
C ILE A 64 -3.14 10.38 6.36
N GLU A 65 -4.06 10.36 5.40
CA GLU A 65 -5.44 10.77 5.64
C GLU A 65 -6.17 9.70 6.46
N GLU A 66 -7.17 10.11 7.24
CA GLU A 66 -7.89 9.27 8.19
C GLU A 66 -7.03 8.71 9.34
N ASN A 67 -7.68 8.19 10.39
CA ASN A 67 -6.97 7.55 11.51
C ASN A 67 -6.42 6.17 11.12
N ASN A 68 -7.17 5.48 10.26
CA ASN A 68 -6.81 4.17 9.73
C ASN A 68 -6.07 4.37 8.41
N ASN A 69 -4.75 4.46 8.49
CA ASN A 69 -3.90 4.74 7.35
C ASN A 69 -2.65 3.86 7.34
N ILE A 70 -1.92 3.88 6.22
CA ILE A 70 -0.70 3.09 6.02
C ILE A 70 0.33 3.40 7.11
N PHE A 71 0.50 4.66 7.48
CA PHE A 71 1.47 5.05 8.50
C PHE A 71 1.17 4.36 9.84
N THR A 72 -0.06 4.46 10.32
CA THR A 72 -0.53 3.87 11.57
C THR A 72 -0.42 2.35 11.53
N TYR A 73 -0.98 1.70 10.52
CA TYR A 73 -1.00 0.24 10.43
C TYR A 73 0.38 -0.38 10.20
N THR A 74 1.27 0.31 9.49
CA THR A 74 2.66 -0.12 9.33
C THR A 74 3.39 -0.12 10.68
N ASN A 75 3.22 0.93 11.49
CA ASN A 75 3.82 0.96 12.83
C ASN A 75 3.21 -0.10 13.76
N ILE A 76 1.88 -0.28 13.74
CA ILE A 76 1.21 -1.36 14.48
C ILE A 76 1.80 -2.72 14.12
N CYS A 77 1.99 -3.01 12.82
CA CYS A 77 2.50 -4.32 12.42
C CYS A 77 3.97 -4.54 12.76
N ARG A 78 4.78 -3.49 12.77
CA ARG A 78 6.16 -3.55 13.26
C ARG A 78 6.20 -3.83 14.76
N GLU A 79 5.40 -3.10 15.54
CA GLU A 79 5.41 -3.18 17.01
C GLU A 79 4.77 -4.47 17.54
N GLN A 80 3.65 -4.88 16.98
CA GLN A 80 2.85 -5.99 17.51
C GLN A 80 3.15 -7.33 16.85
N TYR A 81 3.48 -7.34 15.55
CA TYR A 81 3.71 -8.56 14.77
C TYR A 81 5.18 -8.76 14.36
N GLY A 82 6.06 -7.81 14.66
CA GLY A 82 7.49 -7.89 14.42
C GLY A 82 7.85 -7.85 12.92
N PHE A 83 7.07 -7.14 12.12
CA PHE A 83 7.37 -6.98 10.70
C PHE A 83 8.65 -6.17 10.52
N ASP A 84 9.47 -6.56 9.53
CA ASP A 84 10.68 -5.81 9.16
C ASP A 84 10.34 -4.39 8.67
N ASN A 85 11.25 -3.45 8.88
CA ASN A 85 11.10 -2.06 8.47
C ASN A 85 10.86 -1.89 6.96
N LYS A 86 11.29 -2.83 6.12
CA LYS A 86 11.02 -2.73 4.68
C LYS A 86 9.55 -2.93 4.31
N TYR A 87 8.75 -3.58 5.17
CA TYR A 87 7.36 -3.90 4.87
C TYR A 87 6.43 -2.71 5.18
N VAL A 88 5.44 -2.52 4.31
CA VAL A 88 4.45 -1.43 4.34
C VAL A 88 3.05 -2.03 4.23
N ILE A 89 2.13 -1.63 5.10
CA ILE A 89 0.78 -2.20 5.18
C ILE A 89 -0.18 -1.34 4.38
N LEU A 90 -0.80 -1.89 3.33
CA LEU A 90 -1.62 -1.13 2.38
C LEU A 90 -3.13 -1.18 2.65
N THR A 91 -3.60 -2.18 3.39
CA THR A 91 -5.01 -2.34 3.75
C THR A 91 -5.18 -2.44 5.26
N GLU A 92 -6.37 -2.13 5.76
CA GLU A 92 -6.72 -2.48 7.14
C GLU A 92 -6.60 -3.99 7.37
N ILE A 93 -6.43 -4.39 8.63
CA ILE A 93 -6.52 -5.81 9.03
C ILE A 93 -7.98 -6.22 8.98
N SER A 94 -8.41 -6.80 7.87
CA SER A 94 -9.77 -7.31 7.67
C SER A 94 -9.74 -8.82 7.55
N VAL A 95 -10.67 -9.51 8.24
CA VAL A 95 -10.76 -10.99 8.25
C VAL A 95 -9.40 -11.66 8.53
N ASN A 96 -8.61 -11.05 9.42
CA ASN A 96 -7.28 -11.55 9.80
C ASN A 96 -6.26 -11.59 8.63
N GLU A 97 -6.39 -10.68 7.67
CA GLU A 97 -5.50 -10.56 6.51
C GLU A 97 -5.15 -9.09 6.21
N VAL A 98 -3.98 -8.87 5.61
CA VAL A 98 -3.52 -7.58 5.06
C VAL A 98 -2.78 -7.74 3.74
N ILE A 99 -2.82 -6.69 2.90
CA ILE A 99 -1.90 -6.54 1.77
C ILE A 99 -0.66 -5.80 2.24
N VAL A 100 0.51 -6.38 1.96
CA VAL A 100 1.82 -5.89 2.40
C VAL A 100 2.72 -5.66 1.21
N LEU A 101 3.30 -4.47 1.09
CA LEU A 101 4.34 -4.13 0.13
C LEU A 101 5.73 -4.31 0.76
N ASP A 102 6.65 -4.99 0.07
CA ASP A 102 8.07 -4.92 0.36
C ASP A 102 8.68 -3.72 -0.39
N SER A 103 9.01 -2.66 0.34
CA SER A 103 9.52 -1.43 -0.26
C SER A 103 10.87 -1.58 -0.96
N GLU A 104 11.65 -2.64 -0.69
CA GLU A 104 12.94 -2.86 -1.36
C GLU A 104 12.81 -3.60 -2.69
N THR A 105 11.76 -4.41 -2.85
CA THR A 105 11.55 -5.25 -4.04
C THR A 105 10.34 -4.85 -4.87
N ASP A 106 9.51 -3.95 -4.36
CA ASP A 106 8.22 -3.52 -4.90
C ASP A 106 7.16 -4.63 -4.99
N LYS A 107 7.45 -5.84 -4.49
CA LYS A 107 6.52 -6.96 -4.47
C LYS A 107 5.46 -6.80 -3.38
N LEU A 108 4.28 -7.34 -3.64
CA LEU A 108 3.16 -7.33 -2.71
C LEU A 108 2.73 -8.74 -2.35
N TYR A 109 2.32 -8.89 -1.09
CA TYR A 109 1.96 -10.14 -0.48
C TYR A 109 0.59 -9.98 0.16
N ARG A 110 -0.26 -10.99 -0.02
CA ARG A 110 -1.45 -11.17 0.79
C ARG A 110 -1.07 -12.01 2.01
N VAL A 111 -1.26 -11.45 3.20
CA VAL A 111 -0.71 -11.99 4.44
C VAL A 111 -1.85 -12.23 5.42
N ASN A 112 -2.20 -13.49 5.64
CA ASN A 112 -3.04 -13.87 6.77
C ASN A 112 -2.20 -14.00 8.06
N PHE A 113 -2.81 -13.70 9.20
CA PHE A 113 -2.19 -13.90 10.52
C PHE A 113 -2.42 -15.32 11.08
N GLU A 114 -2.67 -16.31 10.22
CA GLU A 114 -2.76 -17.74 10.57
C GLU A 114 -1.47 -18.51 10.20
N GLY A 115 -0.37 -17.78 9.98
CA GLY A 115 0.94 -18.31 9.60
C GLY A 115 1.53 -17.68 8.34
N GLY A 116 0.75 -16.93 7.56
CA GLY A 116 1.25 -16.14 6.44
C GLY A 116 2.27 -15.09 6.87
N ASP A 117 2.01 -14.42 7.99
CA ASP A 117 2.91 -13.46 8.64
C ASP A 117 4.27 -14.08 9.01
N GLU A 118 4.25 -15.31 9.53
CA GLU A 118 5.45 -16.08 9.84
C GLU A 118 6.24 -16.46 8.60
N LEU A 119 5.56 -16.79 7.50
CA LEU A 119 6.18 -17.06 6.21
C LEU A 119 6.79 -15.79 5.60
N LEU A 120 6.10 -14.64 5.71
CA LEU A 120 6.60 -13.35 5.25
C LEU A 120 7.90 -12.99 5.97
N LYS A 121 7.92 -13.10 7.31
CA LYS A 121 9.12 -12.84 8.14
C LYS A 121 10.29 -13.76 7.79
N LYS A 122 10.01 -14.99 7.36
CA LYS A 122 11.04 -15.97 6.93
C LYS A 122 11.44 -15.83 5.46
N GLY A 123 10.84 -14.90 4.72
CA GLY A 123 11.05 -14.75 3.27
C GLY A 123 10.60 -15.95 2.46
N LYS A 124 9.57 -16.67 2.93
CA LYS A 124 9.04 -17.90 2.32
C LYS A 124 7.64 -17.74 1.75
N LEU A 125 7.00 -16.59 1.98
CA LEU A 125 5.70 -16.27 1.41
C LEU A 125 5.91 -15.87 -0.05
N ASN A 126 5.11 -16.43 -0.97
CA ASN A 126 5.14 -16.04 -2.37
C ASN A 126 4.42 -14.71 -2.54
N GLU A 127 4.93 -13.85 -3.42
CA GLU A 127 4.20 -12.64 -3.82
C GLU A 127 2.91 -12.97 -4.56
N GLU A 128 1.90 -12.14 -4.38
CA GLU A 128 0.67 -12.15 -5.20
C GLU A 128 0.83 -11.18 -6.38
N TRP A 129 1.44 -10.02 -6.14
CA TRP A 129 1.79 -9.07 -7.20
C TRP A 129 3.30 -8.83 -7.23
N ASN A 130 3.88 -8.85 -8.43
CA ASN A 130 5.32 -8.67 -8.62
C ASN A 130 5.80 -7.21 -8.56
N SER A 131 4.87 -6.24 -8.48
CA SER A 131 5.13 -4.80 -8.45
C SER A 131 3.88 -4.05 -7.97
N PHE A 132 4.07 -2.87 -7.40
CA PHE A 132 2.97 -1.98 -7.00
C PHE A 132 2.10 -1.58 -8.19
N ASN A 133 2.72 -1.37 -9.36
CA ASN A 133 1.99 -1.09 -10.59
C ASN A 133 1.09 -2.24 -11.04
N ASN A 134 1.50 -3.50 -10.85
CA ASN A 134 0.65 -4.64 -11.20
C ASN A 134 -0.52 -4.79 -10.23
N PHE A 135 -0.30 -4.51 -8.94
CA PHE A 135 -1.38 -4.39 -7.98
C PHE A 135 -2.38 -3.29 -8.38
N LEU A 136 -1.93 -2.08 -8.70
CA LEU A 136 -2.82 -0.97 -9.11
C LEU A 136 -3.67 -1.30 -10.33
N LYS A 137 -3.13 -2.01 -11.32
CA LYS A 137 -3.89 -2.42 -12.51
C LYS A 137 -5.03 -3.36 -12.18
N GLU A 138 -4.77 -4.35 -11.33
CA GLU A 138 -5.79 -5.29 -10.89
C GLU A 138 -6.80 -4.63 -9.96
N TYR A 139 -6.33 -3.82 -9.02
CA TYR A 139 -7.17 -3.11 -8.05
C TYR A 139 -8.12 -2.11 -8.74
N PHE A 140 -7.62 -1.32 -9.68
CA PHE A 140 -8.45 -0.29 -10.34
C PHE A 140 -9.00 -0.73 -11.71
N ASP A 141 -8.80 -1.99 -12.11
CA ASP A 141 -9.14 -2.53 -13.43
C ASP A 141 -8.72 -1.59 -14.59
N CYS A 142 -7.41 -1.29 -14.69
CA CYS A 142 -6.87 -0.27 -15.60
C CYS A 142 -5.61 -0.63 -16.41
#